data_AF-A0A432ITL9-F1
#
_entry.id   AF-A0A432ITL9-F1
#
_cell.length_a   1.000
_cell.length_b   1.000
_cell.length_c   1.000
_cell.angle_alpha   90.00
_cell.angle_beta   90.00
_cell.angle_gamma   90.00
#
_symmetry.space_group_name_H-M   'P 1'
#
loop_
_entity.id
_entity.type
_entity.pdbx_description
1 polymer ?
#
loop_
_entity_poly.entity_id
_entity_poly.type
_entity_poly.pdbx_seq_one_letter_code
_entity_poly.pdbx_strand_id
1 'polypeptide(L)' 'ETTGDKKKYKLTHKLVDKTVDSPCIKVCAYDEEEEFCIGCHRSKQELQDWWIMTREQKLEALKKIEERQLI' A
#
# COMPACT_ATOMS: atom_id res chain seq x y z
N GLU A 1 -2.25 2.27 -29.59
CA GLU A 1 -3.25 1.33 -29.03
C GLU A 1 -2.73 0.78 -27.71
N THR A 2 -3.34 1.12 -26.58
CA THR A 2 -2.98 0.56 -25.26
C THR A 2 -4.24 0.42 -24.39
N THR A 3 -5.17 -0.42 -24.83
CA THR A 3 -6.43 -0.73 -24.12
C THR A 3 -6.31 -1.99 -23.24
N GLY A 4 -5.10 -2.55 -23.06
CA GLY A 4 -4.85 -3.80 -22.33
C GLY A 4 -4.80 -3.68 -20.81
N ASP A 5 -4.18 -2.62 -20.28
CA ASP A 5 -3.95 -2.48 -18.82
C ASP A 5 -5.22 -2.25 -18.01
N LYS A 6 -6.30 -1.79 -18.65
CA LYS A 6 -7.52 -1.43 -17.93
C LYS A 6 -8.28 -2.62 -17.34
N LYS A 7 -8.16 -3.80 -17.95
CA LYS A 7 -8.81 -5.02 -17.45
C LYS A 7 -8.05 -5.65 -16.29
N LYS A 8 -6.72 -5.55 -16.29
CA LYS A 8 -5.85 -6.13 -15.25
C LYS A 8 -6.05 -5.43 -13.90
N TYR A 9 -6.14 -4.10 -13.87
CA TYR A 9 -6.38 -3.35 -12.63
C TYR A 9 -7.77 -3.60 -12.02
N LYS A 10 -8.80 -3.84 -12.84
CA LYS A 10 -10.15 -4.12 -12.32
C LYS A 10 -10.26 -5.49 -11.66
N LEU A 11 -9.49 -6.47 -12.16
CA LEU A 11 -9.53 -7.83 -11.63
C LEU A 11 -8.81 -7.94 -10.29
N THR A 12 -7.67 -7.26 -10.13
CA THR A 12 -6.90 -7.22 -8.86
C THR A 12 -7.67 -6.48 -7.76
N HIS A 13 -8.42 -5.43 -8.09
CA HIS A 13 -9.23 -4.68 -7.12
C HIS A 13 -10.40 -5.50 -6.53
N LYS A 14 -10.87 -6.55 -7.19
CA LYS A 14 -11.96 -7.42 -6.69
C LYS A 14 -11.46 -8.45 -5.67
N LEU A 15 -10.16 -8.78 -5.71
CA LEU A 15 -9.50 -9.77 -4.87
C LEU A 15 -8.66 -9.13 -3.76
N VAL A 16 -8.74 -7.80 -3.60
CA VAL A 16 -8.18 -7.11 -2.44
C VAL A 16 -8.84 -7.68 -1.20
N ASP A 17 -8.06 -8.45 -0.46
CA ASP A 17 -8.45 -8.95 0.84
C ASP A 17 -8.76 -7.76 1.75
N LYS A 18 -10.03 -7.65 2.17
CA LYS A 18 -10.55 -6.57 3.02
C LYS A 18 -10.42 -6.87 4.51
N THR A 19 -9.85 -8.03 4.88
CA THR A 19 -9.60 -8.35 6.29
C THR A 19 -8.46 -7.52 6.86
N VAL A 20 -7.62 -6.97 5.97
CA VAL A 20 -6.52 -6.09 6.32
C VAL A 20 -6.85 -4.68 5.86
N ASP A 21 -7.16 -3.83 6.83
CA ASP A 21 -7.42 -2.42 6.56
C ASP A 21 -6.15 -1.73 6.04
N SER A 22 -6.36 -0.84 5.07
CA SER A 22 -5.26 -0.01 4.58
C SER A 22 -4.95 1.05 5.63
N PRO A 23 -3.70 1.23 6.06
CA PRO A 23 -3.32 2.27 7.02
C PRO A 23 -3.31 3.66 6.34
N CYS A 24 -3.82 3.76 5.11
CA CYS A 24 -3.86 4.98 4.35
C CYS A 24 -4.94 5.92 4.89
N ILE A 25 -4.51 6.99 5.53
CA ILE A 25 -5.37 8.08 6.00
C ILE A 25 -5.81 9.05 4.88
N LYS A 26 -5.62 8.67 3.61
CA LYS A 26 -5.82 9.51 2.41
C LYS A 26 -5.00 10.81 2.39
N VAL A 27 -3.98 10.89 3.23
CA VAL A 27 -2.95 11.93 3.22
C VAL A 27 -1.69 11.29 2.68
N CYS A 28 -1.18 11.83 1.58
CA CYS A 28 0.00 11.35 0.89
C CYS A 28 1.00 12.51 0.88
N ALA A 29 1.82 12.59 1.92
CA ALA A 29 2.85 13.60 2.08
C ALA A 29 4.18 12.89 2.35
N TYR A 30 5.22 13.32 1.66
CA TYR A 30 6.58 12.80 1.75
C TYR A 30 7.47 14.02 1.97
N ASP A 31 8.35 13.96 2.95
CA ASP A 31 9.36 15.00 3.12
C ASP A 31 10.52 14.77 2.12
N GLU A 32 11.35 15.78 1.85
CA GLU A 32 12.46 15.64 0.89
C GLU A 32 13.48 14.59 1.33
N GLU A 33 13.55 14.30 2.64
CA GLU A 33 14.43 13.29 3.24
C GLU A 33 13.73 11.93 3.49
N GLU A 34 12.39 11.89 3.50
CA GLU A 34 11.63 10.67 3.83
C GLU A 34 11.16 9.92 2.58
N GLU A 35 11.59 8.66 2.45
CA GLU A 35 11.08 7.73 1.44
C GLU A 35 9.70 7.16 1.79
N PHE A 36 9.21 7.45 3.00
CA PHE A 36 7.95 6.99 3.55
C PHE A 36 6.93 8.13 3.63
N CYS A 37 5.66 7.78 3.51
CA CYS A 37 4.58 8.74 3.64
C CYS A 37 4.42 9.12 5.12
N ILE A 38 4.52 10.40 5.48
CA ILE A 38 4.36 10.87 6.88
C ILE A 38 2.97 10.54 7.47
N GLY A 39 1.97 10.32 6.61
CA GLY A 39 0.62 9.99 7.04
C GLY A 39 0.44 8.51 7.40
N CYS A 40 0.87 7.61 6.50
CA CYS A 40 0.65 6.17 6.64
C CYS A 40 1.91 5.34 6.85
N HIS A 41 3.08 5.99 6.90
CA HIS A 41 4.43 5.43 7.04
C HIS A 41 4.74 4.30 6.05
N ARG A 42 4.06 4.30 4.89
CA ARG A 42 4.30 3.39 3.77
C ARG A 42 5.27 3.99 2.78
N SER A 43 6.12 3.14 2.23
CA SER A 43 6.92 3.54 1.07
C SER A 43 6.06 3.56 -0.19
N LYS A 44 6.51 4.30 -1.21
CA LYS A 44 5.88 4.28 -2.54
C LYS A 44 5.79 2.87 -3.12
N GLN A 45 6.80 2.05 -2.89
CA GLN A 45 6.86 0.66 -3.33
C GLN A 45 5.75 -0.16 -2.67
N GLU A 46 5.63 -0.10 -1.35
CA GLU A 46 4.56 -0.80 -0.63
C GLU A 46 3.16 -0.36 -1.07
N LEU A 47 2.98 0.91 -1.41
CA LEU A 47 1.71 1.45 -1.92
C LEU A 47 1.36 0.86 -3.30
N GLN A 48 2.36 0.71 -4.19
CA GLN A 48 2.20 0.07 -5.49
C GLN A 48 1.92 -1.43 -5.33
N ASP A 49 2.69 -2.11 -4.49
CA ASP A 49 2.60 -3.55 -4.26
C ASP A 49 1.33 -3.94 -3.48
N TRP A 50 0.71 -3.04 -2.72
CA TRP A 50 -0.49 -3.34 -1.91
C TRP A 50 -1.64 -3.98 -2.70
N TRP A 51 -1.76 -3.64 -3.99
CA TRP A 51 -2.81 -4.17 -4.88
C TRP A 51 -2.53 -5.60 -5.36
N ILE A 52 -1.27 -6.02 -5.32
CA ILE A 52 -0.82 -7.36 -5.75
C ILE A 52 -0.40 -8.24 -4.56
N MET A 53 -0.18 -7.64 -3.38
CA MET A 53 0.16 -8.33 -2.14
C MET A 53 -0.97 -9.24 -1.66
N THR A 54 -0.59 -10.43 -1.17
CA THR A 54 -1.49 -11.34 -0.46
C THR A 54 -1.79 -10.82 0.95
N ARG A 55 -2.82 -11.38 1.61
CA ARG A 55 -3.17 -11.04 2.99
C ARG A 55 -1.96 -11.06 3.94
N GLU A 56 -1.12 -12.08 3.84
CA GLU A 56 0.06 -12.24 4.69
C GLU A 56 1.08 -11.13 4.46
N GLN A 57 1.35 -10.79 3.20
CA GLN A 57 2.25 -9.68 2.84
C GLN A 57 1.71 -8.33 3.32
N LYS A 58 0.39 -8.13 3.23
CA LYS A 58 -0.25 -6.91 3.76
C LYS A 58 -0.12 -6.81 5.28
N LEU A 59 -0.29 -7.93 6.00
CA LEU A 59 -0.09 -7.97 7.46
C LEU A 59 1.37 -7.69 7.84
N GLU A 60 2.33 -8.23 7.09
CA GLU A 60 3.75 -7.94 7.32
C GLU A 60 4.07 -6.47 7.05
N ALA A 61 3.53 -5.90 5.97
CA ALA A 61 3.65 -4.48 5.66
C ALA A 61 3.08 -3.61 6.79
N LEU A 62 1.88 -3.94 7.29
CA LEU A 62 1.28 -3.27 8.45
C LEU A 62 2.16 -3.36 9.69
N LYS A 63 2.72 -4.54 9.97
CA LYS A 63 3.59 -4.73 11.12
C LYS A 63 4.86 -3.87 11.00
N LYS A 64 5.48 -3.82 9.82
CA LYS A 64 6.64 -2.95 9.57
C LYS A 64 6.31 -1.46 9.75
N ILE A 65 5.12 -1.04 9.33
CA ILE A 65 4.62 0.32 9.53
C ILE A 65 4.45 0.62 11.02
N GLU A 66 3.80 -0.28 11.76
CA GLU A 66 3.59 -0.14 13.20
C GLU A 66 4.93 -0.11 13.96
N GLU A 67 5.88 -0.97 13.59
CA GLU A 67 7.25 -0.95 14.13
C GLU A 67 7.97 0.38 13.85
N ARG A 68 7.75 1.01 12.69
CA ARG A 68 8.30 2.34 12.38
C ARG A 68 7.63 3.45 13.19
N GLN A 69 6.34 3.32 13.51
CA GLN A 69 5.59 4.30 14.31
C GLN A 69 5.91 4.22 15.81
N LEU A 70 6.44 3.10 16.29
CA LEU A 70 6.75 2.86 17.70
C LEU A 70 8.14 3.37 18.14
N ILE A 71 8.92 3.96 17.22
CA ILE A 71 10.25 4.53 17.47
C ILE A 71 10.12 6.05 17.59
#